data_AF-A0A0R2RU22-F1
#
_entry.id   AF-A0A0R2RU22-F1
#
_cell.length_a   1.000
_cell.length_b   1.000
_cell.length_c   1.000
_cell.angle_alpha   90.00
_cell.angle_beta   90.00
_cell.angle_gamma   90.00
#
_symmetry.space_group_name_H-M   'P 1'
#
loop_
_entity.id
_entity.type
_entity.pdbx_description
1 polymer ?
#
loop_
_entity_poly.entity_id
_entity_poly.type
_entity_poly.pdbx_seq_one_letter_code
_entity_poly.pdbx_strand_id
1 'polypeptide(L)'
;MSWQKALLFLLLAGTLSSLQRHKFYVSTTNMEYNIQATSLEIICTLFTDDLEAVLRQRYDPKIKLDHGDNRTQNEIYIKKYVLGKLSLLADQKQVPLQYIGLAYENDQVKIYVEG
;
A
#
# COMPACT_ATOMS: atom_id res chain seq x y z
N MET A 1 55.33 -1.14 -6.77
CA MET A 1 54.35 -2.06 -7.41
C MET A 1 53.37 -2.71 -6.41
N SER A 2 53.68 -2.84 -5.11
CA SER A 2 52.80 -3.47 -4.10
C SER A 2 51.75 -2.52 -3.50
N TRP A 3 52.10 -1.26 -3.21
CA TRP A 3 51.18 -0.31 -2.56
C TRP A 3 50.08 0.22 -3.48
N GLN A 4 50.32 0.31 -4.79
CA GLN A 4 49.27 0.64 -5.76
C GLN A 4 48.18 -0.44 -5.79
N LYS A 5 48.53 -1.72 -5.62
CA LYS A 5 47.57 -2.83 -5.53
C LYS A 5 46.77 -2.76 -4.22
N ALA A 6 47.42 -2.39 -3.11
CA ALA A 6 46.74 -2.17 -1.82
C ALA A 6 45.77 -0.97 -1.87
N LEU A 7 46.19 0.13 -2.50
CA LEU A 7 45.35 1.30 -2.76
C LEU A 7 44.15 0.96 -3.65
N LEU A 8 44.39 0.22 -4.73
CA LEU A 8 43.32 -0.22 -5.64
C LEU A 8 42.34 -1.16 -4.92
N PHE A 9 42.84 -2.07 -4.08
CA PHE A 9 42.03 -2.97 -3.28
C PHE A 9 41.18 -2.20 -2.25
N LEU A 10 41.76 -1.18 -1.60
CA LEU A 10 41.06 -0.35 -0.62
C LEU A 10 39.99 0.54 -1.28
N LEU A 11 40.27 1.06 -2.48
CA LEU A 11 39.28 1.76 -3.31
C LEU A 11 38.13 0.83 -3.74
N LEU A 12 38.44 -0.39 -4.16
CA LEU A 12 37.45 -1.37 -4.58
C LEU A 12 36.59 -1.89 -3.40
N ALA A 13 37.18 -2.06 -2.21
CA ALA A 13 36.44 -2.44 -1.00
C ALA A 13 35.51 -1.31 -0.53
N GLY A 14 35.92 -0.05 -0.67
CA GLY A 14 35.08 1.11 -0.35
C GLY A 14 33.83 1.22 -1.23
N THR A 15 33.91 0.84 -2.51
CA THR A 15 32.76 0.93 -3.42
C THR A 15 31.75 -0.21 -3.28
N LEU A 16 32.14 -1.38 -2.76
CA LEU A 16 31.20 -2.48 -2.46
C LEU A 16 30.34 -2.24 -1.21
N SER A 17 30.67 -1.24 -0.39
CA SER A 17 30.00 -0.97 0.89
C SER A 17 28.66 -0.20 0.75
N SER A 18 28.30 0.23 -0.47
CA SER A 18 27.15 1.12 -0.72
C SER A 18 25.86 0.39 -1.14
N LEU A 19 25.79 -0.94 -1.02
CA LEU A 19 24.56 -1.70 -1.25
C LEU A 19 23.58 -1.52 -0.08
N GLN A 20 22.91 -0.37 -0.05
CA GLN A 20 21.86 -0.09 0.92
C GLN A 20 20.64 -0.95 0.59
N ARG A 21 20.29 -1.88 1.50
CA ARG A 21 19.03 -2.63 1.44
C ARG A 21 17.89 -1.62 1.62
N HIS A 22 17.22 -1.24 0.53
CA HIS A 22 16.01 -0.44 0.62
C HIS A 22 14.83 -1.36 0.94
N LYS A 23 13.93 -0.90 1.80
CA LYS A 23 12.65 -1.57 2.02
C LYS A 23 11.77 -1.33 0.80
N PHE A 24 11.20 -2.40 0.24
CA PHE A 24 10.24 -2.31 -0.85
C PHE A 24 8.84 -2.24 -0.26
N TYR A 25 8.12 -1.19 -0.63
CA TYR A 25 6.73 -0.98 -0.25
C TYR A 25 5.93 -0.91 -1.53
N VAL A 26 5.13 -1.95 -1.79
CA VAL A 26 4.37 -2.08 -3.02
C VAL A 26 2.91 -2.26 -2.66
N SER A 27 2.07 -1.41 -3.23
CA SER A 27 0.63 -1.62 -3.30
C SER A 27 0.22 -1.82 -4.75
N THR A 28 -0.84 -2.58 -4.97
CA THR A 28 -1.46 -2.69 -6.30
C THR A 28 -2.84 -2.08 -6.27
N THR A 29 -3.25 -1.51 -7.41
CA THR A 29 -4.63 -1.10 -7.65
C THR A 29 -5.02 -1.67 -9.00
N ASN A 30 -5.86 -2.70 -8.97
CA ASN A 30 -6.40 -3.32 -10.16
C ASN A 30 -7.80 -2.75 -10.39
N MET A 31 -8.13 -2.50 -11.65
CA MET A 31 -9.42 -1.95 -12.06
C MET A 31 -9.92 -2.72 -13.26
N GLU A 32 -11.17 -3.17 -13.19
CA GLU A 32 -11.84 -3.89 -14.26
C GLU A 32 -13.22 -3.29 -14.50
N TYR A 33 -13.65 -3.21 -15.75
CA TYR A 33 -14.99 -2.73 -16.08
C TYR A 33 -15.95 -3.92 -16.23
N ASN A 34 -16.94 -4.01 -15.35
CA ASN A 34 -17.97 -5.03 -15.44
C ASN A 34 -19.10 -4.54 -16.36
N ILE A 35 -19.17 -5.11 -17.56
CA ILE A 35 -20.16 -4.75 -18.58
C ILE A 35 -21.60 -5.02 -18.09
N GLN A 36 -21.81 -6.07 -17.30
CA GLN A 36 -23.16 -6.45 -16.84
C GLN A 36 -23.64 -5.53 -15.73
N ALA A 37 -22.77 -5.19 -14.79
CA ALA A 37 -23.07 -4.26 -13.70
C ALA A 37 -23.00 -2.78 -14.12
N THR A 38 -22.37 -2.48 -15.27
CA THR A 38 -22.09 -1.11 -15.72
C THR A 38 -21.31 -0.32 -14.66
N SER A 39 -20.33 -0.97 -14.04
CA SER A 39 -19.52 -0.42 -12.95
C SER A 39 -18.04 -0.73 -13.12
N LEU A 40 -17.18 0.11 -12.53
CA LEU A 40 -15.76 -0.14 -12.39
C LEU A 40 -15.50 -0.84 -11.06
N GLU A 41 -15.00 -2.07 -11.13
CA GLU A 41 -14.57 -2.86 -9.97
C GLU A 41 -13.10 -2.57 -9.69
N ILE A 42 -12.80 -2.07 -8.48
CA ILE A 42 -11.47 -1.63 -8.08
C ILE A 42 -11.02 -2.42 -6.86
N ILE A 43 -9.82 -3.01 -6.95
CA ILE A 43 -9.20 -3.74 -5.85
C ILE A 43 -7.86 -3.07 -5.51
N CYS A 44 -7.78 -2.45 -4.34
CA CYS A 44 -6.54 -1.96 -3.77
C CYS A 44 -5.95 -3.00 -2.83
N THR A 45 -4.74 -3.48 -3.10
CA THR A 45 -4.02 -4.42 -2.22
C THR A 45 -2.84 -3.70 -1.58
N LEU A 46 -2.80 -3.66 -0.25
CA LEU A 46 -1.75 -2.99 0.53
C LEU A 46 -1.19 -3.94 1.60
N PHE A 47 0.07 -3.76 1.98
CA PHE A 47 0.60 -4.42 3.17
C PHE A 47 -0.09 -3.90 4.43
N THR A 48 -0.39 -4.82 5.35
CA THR A 48 -1.20 -4.56 6.54
C THR A 48 -0.48 -3.67 7.53
N ASP A 49 0.84 -3.85 7.70
CA ASP A 49 1.68 -3.05 8.58
C ASP A 49 1.83 -1.60 8.10
N ASP A 50 1.98 -1.40 6.79
CA ASP A 50 2.03 -0.06 6.18
C ASP A 50 0.69 0.66 6.32
N LEU A 51 -0.42 -0.05 6.04
CA LEU A 51 -1.76 0.50 6.21
C LEU A 51 -2.01 0.84 7.68
N GLU A 52 -1.66 -0.04 8.61
CA GLU A 52 -1.75 0.21 10.05
C GLU A 52 -0.94 1.45 10.46
N ALA A 53 0.31 1.57 9.99
CA ALA A 53 1.17 2.70 10.31
C ALA A 53 0.57 4.04 9.86
N VAL A 54 0.02 4.12 8.64
CA VAL A 54 -0.60 5.36 8.16
C VAL A 54 -1.91 5.67 8.88
N LEU A 55 -2.71 4.65 9.23
CA LEU A 55 -3.94 4.85 10.00
C LEU A 55 -3.63 5.35 11.41
N ARG A 56 -2.61 4.79 12.07
CA ARG A 56 -2.12 5.27 13.38
C ARG A 56 -1.67 6.72 13.34
N GLN A 57 -0.93 7.10 12.30
CA GLN A 57 -0.46 8.47 12.14
C GLN A 57 -1.59 9.47 11.92
N ARG A 58 -2.69 9.06 11.26
CA ARG A 58 -3.76 9.97 10.81
C ARG A 58 -4.98 10.03 11.72
N TYR A 59 -5.27 8.96 12.45
CA TYR A 59 -6.54 8.83 13.15
C TYR A 59 -6.38 8.50 14.63
N ASP A 60 -5.82 7.33 14.97
CA ASP A 60 -5.64 6.93 16.37
C ASP A 60 -4.39 6.03 16.50
N PRO A 61 -3.39 6.42 17.32
CA PRO A 61 -2.16 5.66 17.51
C PRO A 61 -2.37 4.25 18.07
N LYS A 62 -3.55 3.94 18.63
CA LYS A 62 -3.90 2.62 19.16
C LYS A 62 -4.47 1.66 18.12
N ILE A 63 -4.74 2.11 16.89
CA ILE A 63 -5.26 1.25 15.82
C ILE A 63 -4.34 0.04 15.65
N LYS A 64 -4.92 -1.15 15.59
CA LYS A 64 -4.19 -2.38 15.27
C LYS A 64 -5.01 -3.18 14.28
N LEU A 65 -4.46 -3.42 13.11
CA LEU A 65 -5.07 -4.21 12.06
C LEU A 65 -4.74 -5.68 12.33
N ASP A 66 -5.55 -6.33 13.16
CA ASP A 66 -5.53 -7.77 13.36
C ASP A 66 -6.88 -8.39 13.01
N HIS A 67 -6.92 -9.72 12.96
CA HIS A 67 -8.14 -10.50 12.70
C HIS A 67 -9.10 -10.55 13.91
N GLY A 68 -8.85 -9.79 14.98
CA GLY A 68 -9.58 -9.86 16.24
C GLY A 68 -10.79 -8.93 16.34
N ASP A 69 -11.25 -8.72 17.58
CA ASP A 69 -12.54 -8.10 17.92
C ASP A 69 -12.73 -6.63 17.47
N ASN A 70 -11.67 -5.93 17.05
CA ASN A 70 -11.74 -4.52 16.65
C ASN A 70 -12.09 -4.29 15.16
N ARG A 71 -12.48 -5.35 14.45
CA ARG A 71 -12.68 -5.33 12.99
C ARG A 71 -13.60 -4.22 12.50
N THR A 72 -14.75 -4.01 13.15
CA THR A 72 -15.73 -2.97 12.74
C THR A 72 -15.18 -1.56 12.86
N GLN A 73 -14.43 -1.27 13.93
CA GLN A 73 -13.84 0.06 14.13
C GLN A 73 -12.68 0.32 13.15
N ASN A 74 -11.86 -0.71 12.91
CA ASN A 74 -10.78 -0.63 11.93
C ASN A 74 -11.32 -0.37 10.51
N GLU A 75 -12.41 -1.04 10.15
CA GLU A 75 -13.05 -0.87 8.84
C GLU A 75 -13.56 0.56 8.61
N ILE A 76 -14.04 1.25 9.66
CA ILE A 76 -14.40 2.67 9.57
C ILE A 76 -13.19 3.53 9.17
N TYR A 77 -12.03 3.30 9.79
CA TYR A 77 -10.80 4.04 9.47
C TYR A 77 -10.27 3.70 8.08
N ILE A 78 -10.31 2.43 7.68
CA ILE A 78 -9.88 1.97 6.34
C ILE A 78 -10.78 2.59 5.26
N LYS A 79 -12.11 2.50 5.44
CA LYS A 79 -13.09 3.11 4.53
C LYS A 79 -12.87 4.62 4.40
N LYS A 80 -12.67 5.31 5.52
CA LYS A 80 -12.39 6.76 5.54
C LYS A 80 -11.09 7.09 4.81
N TYR A 81 -10.05 6.27 4.99
CA TYR A 81 -8.76 6.47 4.35
C TYR A 81 -8.84 6.27 2.83
N VAL A 82 -9.38 5.13 2.38
CA VAL A 82 -9.41 4.79 0.95
C VAL A 82 -10.28 5.76 0.16
N LEU A 83 -11.49 6.08 0.65
CA LEU A 83 -12.38 7.02 -0.04
C LEU A 83 -11.88 8.47 0.01
N GLY A 84 -10.99 8.80 0.95
CA GLY A 84 -10.34 10.11 1.03
C GLY A 84 -9.03 10.22 0.23
N LYS A 85 -8.54 9.12 -0.35
CA LYS A 85 -7.24 9.07 -1.06
C LYS A 85 -7.34 8.55 -2.49
N LEU A 86 -8.29 7.66 -2.76
CA LEU A 86 -8.61 7.20 -4.09
C LEU A 86 -9.59 8.17 -4.75
N SER A 87 -9.25 8.62 -5.96
CA SER A 87 -10.09 9.46 -6.79
C SER A 87 -9.96 8.98 -8.23
N LEU A 88 -11.08 8.99 -8.94
CA LEU A 88 -11.15 8.50 -10.31
C LEU A 88 -11.86 9.52 -11.19
N LEU A 89 -11.30 9.73 -12.38
CA LEU A 89 -11.88 10.54 -13.44
C LEU A 89 -12.10 9.66 -14.67
N ALA A 90 -13.32 9.65 -15.20
CA ALA A 90 -13.65 9.05 -16.49
C ALA A 90 -14.22 10.14 -17.38
N ASP A 91 -13.66 10.32 -18.57
CA ASP A 91 -14.04 11.40 -19.50
C ASP A 91 -14.13 12.78 -18.83
N GLN A 92 -13.13 13.10 -18.00
CA GLN A 92 -13.02 14.37 -17.25
C GLN A 92 -14.13 14.58 -16.20
N LYS A 93 -14.97 13.58 -15.93
CA LYS A 93 -15.99 13.60 -14.87
C LYS A 93 -15.54 12.79 -13.67
N GLN A 94 -15.82 13.30 -12.48
CA GLN A 94 -15.57 12.59 -11.23
C GLN A 94 -16.46 11.36 -11.14
N VAL A 95 -15.84 10.20 -10.94
CA VAL A 95 -16.54 8.95 -10.68
C VAL A 95 -16.76 8.83 -9.16
N PRO A 96 -18.01 8.71 -8.68
CA PRO A 96 -18.28 8.52 -7.26
C PRO A 96 -17.85 7.12 -6.84
N LEU A 97 -17.02 7.03 -5.81
CA LEU A 97 -16.50 5.75 -5.33
C LEU A 97 -17.29 5.26 -4.12
N GLN A 98 -17.69 3.99 -4.17
CA GLN A 98 -18.37 3.29 -3.10
C GLN A 98 -17.47 2.19 -2.52
N TYR A 99 -17.23 2.26 -1.22
CA TYR A 99 -16.56 1.16 -0.51
C TYR A 99 -17.51 -0.03 -0.35
N ILE A 100 -17.06 -1.22 -0.76
CA ILE A 100 -17.82 -2.46 -0.71
C ILE A 100 -17.41 -3.32 0.49
N GLY A 101 -16.11 -3.43 0.75
CA GLY A 101 -15.60 -4.26 1.84
C GLY A 101 -14.09 -4.42 1.80
N LEU A 102 -13.59 -5.31 2.65
CA LEU A 102 -12.19 -5.72 2.66
C LEU A 102 -12.01 -7.21 2.97
N ALA A 103 -10.88 -7.74 2.53
CA ALA A 103 -10.40 -9.07 2.90
C ALA A 103 -8.95 -8.96 3.40
N TYR A 104 -8.64 -9.72 4.44
CA TYR A 104 -7.25 -9.89 4.90
C TYR A 104 -6.72 -11.19 4.30
N GLU A 105 -5.56 -11.12 3.64
CA GLU A 105 -4.87 -12.26 3.05
C GLU A 105 -3.38 -12.20 3.43
N ASN A 106 -2.94 -13.12 4.30
CA ASN A 106 -1.59 -13.14 4.85
C ASN A 106 -1.22 -11.78 5.50
N ASP A 107 -0.21 -11.11 4.96
CA ASP A 107 0.28 -9.79 5.38
C ASP A 107 -0.37 -8.64 4.60
N GLN A 108 -1.41 -8.90 3.81
CA GLN A 108 -2.05 -7.90 2.95
C GLN A 108 -3.53 -7.67 3.29
N VAL A 109 -3.98 -6.44 3.02
CA VAL A 109 -5.38 -6.05 3.01
C VAL A 109 -5.79 -5.75 1.58
N LYS A 110 -6.80 -6.47 1.10
CA LYS A 110 -7.52 -6.16 -0.13
C LYS A 110 -8.73 -5.31 0.20
N ILE A 111 -8.85 -4.16 -0.43
CA ILE A 111 -9.97 -3.23 -0.28
C ILE A 111 -10.74 -3.22 -1.58
N TYR A 112 -12.05 -3.45 -1.51
CA TYR A 112 -12.96 -3.50 -2.64
C TYR A 112 -13.72 -2.18 -2.72
N VAL A 113 -13.61 -1.53 -3.88
CA VAL A 113 -14.29 -0.28 -4.20
C VAL A 113 -14.99 -0.44 -5.55
N GLU A 114 -16.17 0.12 -5.67
CA GLU A 114 -16.91 0.23 -6.93
C GLU A 114 -17.03 1.69 -7.34
N GLY A 115 -16.98 1.97 -8.64
CA GLY A 115 -17.13 3.31 -9.22
C GLY A 115 -18.11 3.32 -10.38
#